data_AF-A0A094IJS1-F1
#
_entry.id   AF-A0A094IJS1-F1
#
_cell.length_a   1.000
_cell.length_b   1.000
_cell.length_c   1.000
_cell.angle_alpha   90.00
_cell.angle_beta   90.00
_cell.angle_gamma   90.00
#
_symmetry.space_group_name_H-M   'P 1'
#
loop_
_entity.id
_entity.type
_entity.pdbx_description
1 polymer ?
#
loop_
_entity_poly.entity_id
_entity_poly.type
_entity_poly.pdbx_seq_one_letter_code
_entity_poly.pdbx_strand_id
1 'polypeptide(L)'
;MSKKIDKLEVWISYCNENSECRDYSGRKILYSAYNNRNSRYCWNIDHIRPHALGGTNKTCNLVPTHMETNDEKGDAFPHWEANGNKYKAIRTAKNCYDIIRND
;
A
#
# COMPACT_ATOMS: atom_id res chain seq x y z
N MET A 1 19.00 10.16 10.29
CA MET A 1 18.73 9.89 8.87
C MET A 1 17.51 8.99 8.79
N SER A 2 16.47 9.36 8.03
CA SER A 2 15.35 8.46 7.77
C SER A 2 15.84 7.29 6.90
N LYS A 3 15.57 6.04 7.30
CA LYS A 3 15.83 4.85 6.48
C LYS A 3 15.15 5.06 5.11
N LYS A 4 15.90 4.86 4.03
CA LYS A 4 15.34 4.86 2.66
C LYS A 4 14.37 3.69 2.54
N ILE A 5 13.23 3.92 1.92
CA ILE A 5 12.25 2.85 1.66
C ILE A 5 12.87 1.86 0.68
N ASP A 6 12.85 0.57 1.04
CA ASP A 6 13.26 -0.52 0.18
C ASP A 6 12.01 -1.18 -0.42
N LYS A 7 11.86 -1.06 -1.74
CA LYS A 7 10.71 -1.62 -2.46
C LYS A 7 10.67 -3.15 -2.40
N LEU A 8 11.82 -3.81 -2.30
CA LEU A 8 11.89 -5.26 -2.23
C LEU A 8 11.42 -5.72 -0.85
N GLU A 9 11.84 -5.03 0.22
CA GLU A 9 11.38 -5.30 1.60
C GLU A 9 9.85 -5.17 1.69
N VAL A 10 9.28 -4.08 1.16
CA VAL A 10 7.83 -3.84 1.15
C VAL A 10 7.10 -4.91 0.32
N TRP A 11 7.61 -5.22 -0.88
CA TRP A 11 7.01 -6.26 -1.72
C TRP A 11 7.02 -7.63 -1.05
N ILE A 12 8.16 -8.06 -0.48
CA ILE A 12 8.29 -9.36 0.18
C ILE A 12 7.35 -9.45 1.39
N SER A 13 7.25 -8.38 2.19
CA SER A 13 6.40 -8.37 3.39
C SER A 13 4.91 -8.60 3.12
N TYR A 14 4.45 -8.31 1.90
CA TYR A 14 3.04 -8.40 1.53
C TYR A 14 2.78 -9.53 0.51
N CYS A 15 3.66 -9.71 -0.47
CA CYS A 15 3.50 -10.62 -1.60
C CYS A 15 4.31 -11.92 -1.50
N ASN A 16 5.09 -12.13 -0.43
CA ASN A 16 5.87 -13.36 -0.18
C ASN A 16 6.73 -13.79 -1.39
N GLU A 17 7.53 -12.88 -1.93
CA GLU A 17 8.46 -13.10 -3.07
C GLU A 17 7.82 -13.47 -4.43
N ASN A 18 6.48 -13.58 -4.51
CA ASN A 18 5.82 -13.88 -5.78
C ASN A 18 6.04 -12.77 -6.81
N SER A 19 6.20 -13.15 -8.08
CA SER A 19 6.30 -12.19 -9.19
C SER A 19 4.98 -11.47 -9.48
N GLU A 20 3.86 -12.08 -9.06
CA GLU A 20 2.50 -11.56 -9.19
C GLU A 20 1.80 -11.55 -7.82
N CYS A 21 0.95 -10.56 -7.61
CA CYS A 21 0.26 -10.36 -6.34
C CYS A 21 -1.05 -9.60 -6.58
N ARG A 22 -1.89 -9.47 -5.54
CA ARG A 22 -3.05 -8.58 -5.56
C ARG A 22 -2.93 -7.61 -4.40
N ASP A 23 -3.13 -6.32 -4.66
CA ASP A 23 -3.19 -5.35 -3.57
C ASP A 23 -4.43 -5.57 -2.68
N TYR A 24 -4.56 -4.79 -1.60
CA TYR A 24 -5.66 -4.95 -0.65
C TYR A 24 -7.05 -4.67 -1.26
N SER A 25 -7.08 -3.99 -2.41
CA SER A 25 -8.30 -3.70 -3.17
C SER A 25 -8.67 -4.81 -4.16
N GLY A 26 -7.81 -5.82 -4.30
CA GLY A 26 -7.96 -6.94 -5.22
C GLY A 26 -7.42 -6.70 -6.62
N ARG A 27 -6.82 -5.54 -6.92
CA ARG A 27 -6.21 -5.26 -8.23
C ARG A 27 -4.90 -6.04 -8.39
N LYS A 28 -4.67 -6.58 -9.58
CA LYS A 28 -3.46 -7.35 -9.89
C LYS A 28 -2.27 -6.40 -10.02
N ILE A 29 -1.15 -6.75 -9.37
CA ILE A 29 0.13 -6.05 -9.47
C ILE A 29 1.24 -7.04 -9.83
N LEU A 30 2.22 -6.58 -10.61
CA LEU A 30 3.39 -7.36 -11.00
C LEU A 30 4.66 -6.72 -10.45
N TYR A 31 5.54 -7.50 -9.84
CA TYR A 31 6.78 -6.96 -9.27
C TYR A 31 7.58 -6.12 -10.29
N SER A 32 7.63 -6.60 -11.54
CA SER A 32 8.30 -5.96 -12.67
C SER A 32 7.69 -4.62 -13.11
N ALA A 33 6.47 -4.29 -12.69
CA ALA A 33 5.74 -3.09 -13.07
C ALA A 33 5.87 -1.94 -12.05
N TYR A 34 6.85 -1.98 -11.16
CA TYR A 34 7.08 -0.93 -10.16
C TYR A 34 7.28 0.45 -10.81
N ASN A 35 6.41 1.41 -10.47
CA ASN A 35 6.36 2.77 -11.04
C ASN A 35 6.24 2.83 -12.58
N ASN A 36 5.91 1.73 -13.25
CA ASN A 36 5.69 1.72 -14.69
C ASN A 36 4.24 2.12 -15.00
N ARG A 37 3.96 3.42 -15.08
CA ARG A 37 2.61 3.97 -15.33
C ARG A 37 1.98 3.53 -16.67
N ASN A 38 2.78 3.00 -17.60
CA ASN A 38 2.29 2.44 -18.86
C ASN A 38 1.79 0.98 -18.72
N SER A 39 2.03 0.34 -17.58
CA SER A 39 1.56 -1.01 -17.29
C SER A 39 0.19 -0.99 -16.64
N ARG A 40 -0.71 -1.87 -17.12
CA ARG A 40 -2.01 -2.18 -16.47
C ARG A 40 -1.87 -2.84 -15.09
N TYR A 41 -0.65 -3.16 -14.68
CA TYR A 41 -0.32 -3.78 -13.39
C TYR A 41 0.64 -2.91 -12.58
N CYS A 42 0.71 -1.61 -12.90
CA CYS A 42 1.56 -0.64 -12.24
C CYS A 42 1.29 -0.65 -10.73
N TRP A 43 2.37 -0.71 -9.95
CA TRP A 43 2.28 -0.57 -8.51
C TRP A 43 3.30 0.42 -7.98
N ASN A 44 2.96 1.01 -6.84
CA ASN A 44 3.80 1.92 -6.08
C ASN A 44 3.65 1.60 -4.58
N ILE A 45 4.46 2.27 -3.76
CA ILE A 45 4.42 2.09 -2.30
C ILE A 45 3.55 3.19 -1.74
N ASP A 46 2.50 2.80 -1.03
CA ASP A 46 1.63 3.72 -0.29
C ASP A 46 1.95 3.66 1.21
N HIS A 47 1.77 4.80 1.89
CA HIS A 47 1.78 4.89 3.33
C HIS A 47 0.36 4.72 3.86
N ILE A 48 0.11 3.66 4.64
CA ILE A 48 -1.22 3.37 5.21
C ILE A 48 -1.72 4.58 6.00
N ARG A 49 -0.91 5.06 6.97
CA ARG A 49 -1.04 6.43 7.48
C ARG A 49 -0.13 7.35 6.67
N PRO A 50 -0.67 8.37 5.98
CA PRO A 50 0.12 9.30 5.16
C PRO A 50 1.25 9.97 5.95
N HIS A 51 2.36 10.25 5.27
CA HIS A 51 3.49 10.97 5.87
C HIS A 51 3.08 12.36 6.38
N ALA A 52 2.24 13.09 5.62
CA ALA A 52 1.70 14.40 6.02
C ALA A 52 0.92 14.34 7.34
N LEU A 53 0.37 13.17 7.69
CA LEU A 53 -0.37 12.93 8.92
C LEU A 53 0.49 12.27 10.01
N GLY A 54 1.81 12.19 9.86
CA GLY A 54 2.72 11.57 10.83
C GLY A 54 2.94 10.06 10.65
N GLY A 55 2.68 9.55 9.44
CA GLY A 55 3.06 8.20 9.01
C GLY A 55 4.56 7.96 9.05
N THR A 56 4.97 6.71 9.27
CA THR A 56 6.39 6.34 9.33
C THR A 56 6.82 5.55 8.09
N ASN A 57 8.13 5.54 7.79
CA ASN A 57 8.71 4.69 6.74
C ASN A 57 8.98 3.25 7.21
N LYS A 58 8.34 2.80 8.30
CA LYS A 58 8.43 1.40 8.73
C LYS A 58 7.64 0.54 7.75
N THR A 59 8.16 -0.63 7.42
CA THR A 59 7.54 -1.59 6.50
C THR A 59 6.10 -1.91 6.87
N CYS A 60 5.76 -1.98 8.16
CA CYS A 60 4.39 -2.21 8.64
C CYS A 60 3.40 -1.03 8.47
N ASN A 61 3.85 0.11 7.93
CA ASN A 61 3.02 1.24 7.51
C ASN A 61 3.11 1.47 5.99
N LEU A 62 3.79 0.57 5.27
CA LEU A 62 4.00 0.64 3.83
C LEU A 62 3.34 -0.57 3.19
N VAL A 63 2.67 -0.36 2.06
CA VAL A 63 1.98 -1.43 1.34
C VAL A 63 2.23 -1.28 -0.16
N PRO A 64 2.50 -2.37 -0.91
CA PRO A 64 2.50 -2.31 -2.36
C PRO A 64 1.06 -2.24 -2.85
N THR A 65 0.72 -1.17 -3.56
CA THR A 65 -0.64 -0.90 -4.07
C THR A 65 -0.64 -0.71 -5.56
N HIS A 66 -1.71 -1.11 -6.23
CA HIS A 66 -1.93 -0.70 -7.61
C HIS A 66 -1.99 0.83 -7.67
N MET A 67 -1.49 1.43 -8.76
CA MET A 67 -1.45 2.89 -8.89
C MET A 67 -2.83 3.53 -8.71
N GLU A 68 -3.87 2.99 -9.34
CA GLU A 68 -5.25 3.49 -9.18
C GLU A 68 -5.74 3.38 -7.73
N THR A 69 -5.41 2.31 -7.02
CA THR A 69 -5.78 2.14 -5.60
C THR A 69 -5.15 3.22 -4.73
N ASN A 70 -3.89 3.55 -5.01
CA ASN A 70 -3.18 4.63 -4.32
C ASN A 70 -3.78 6.00 -4.67
N ASP A 71 -4.07 6.25 -5.94
CA ASP A 71 -4.68 7.50 -6.41
C ASP A 71 -6.08 7.71 -5.82
N GLU A 72 -6.89 6.64 -5.69
CA GLU A 72 -8.21 6.66 -5.04
C GLU A 72 -8.12 6.96 -3.53
N LYS A 73 -7.15 6.36 -2.84
CA LYS A 73 -6.93 6.60 -1.42
C LYS A 73 -6.40 8.02 -1.16
N GLY A 74 -5.37 8.44 -1.91
CA GLY A 74 -4.62 9.66 -1.64
C GLY A 74 -4.17 9.75 -0.18
N ASP A 75 -4.45 10.90 0.45
CA ASP A 75 -4.17 11.15 1.87
C ASP A 75 -5.32 10.75 2.82
N ALA A 76 -6.35 10.05 2.32
CA ALA A 76 -7.49 9.66 3.15
C ALA A 76 -7.07 8.63 4.22
N PHE A 77 -7.36 8.97 5.48
CA PHE A 77 -7.03 8.18 6.65
C PHE A 77 -7.92 8.62 7.84
N PRO A 78 -8.44 7.69 8.67
CA PRO A 78 -8.22 6.25 8.62
C PRO A 78 -9.24 5.53 7.74
N HIS A 79 -10.14 6.22 7.04
CA HIS A 79 -11.15 5.63 6.16
C HIS A 79 -10.96 6.11 4.72
N TRP A 80 -11.15 5.22 3.76
CA TRP A 80 -11.10 5.55 2.33
C TRP A 80 -11.92 4.55 1.51
N GLU A 81 -12.15 4.88 0.24
CA GLU A 81 -12.73 3.98 -0.75
C GLU A 81 -11.71 3.67 -1.83
N ALA A 82 -11.65 2.41 -2.27
CA ALA A 82 -10.82 2.00 -3.38
C ALA A 82 -11.47 0.81 -4.10
N ASN A 83 -11.38 0.78 -5.43
CA ASN A 83 -11.96 -0.30 -6.25
C ASN A 83 -13.42 -0.66 -5.88
N GLY A 84 -14.24 0.36 -5.59
CA GLY A 84 -15.65 0.21 -5.21
C GLY A 84 -15.91 -0.33 -3.80
N ASN A 85 -14.91 -0.41 -2.93
CA ASN A 85 -15.03 -0.93 -1.57
C ASN A 85 -14.55 0.08 -0.53
N LYS A 86 -15.13 0.01 0.68
CA LYS A 86 -14.74 0.84 1.82
C LYS A 86 -13.68 0.14 2.65
N TYR A 87 -12.69 0.90 3.11
CA TYR A 87 -11.60 0.42 3.94
C TYR A 87 -11.42 1.26 5.18
N LYS A 88 -10.76 0.68 6.19
CA LYS A 88 -10.22 1.41 7.32
C LYS A 88 -8.85 0.89 7.76
N ALA A 89 -8.01 1.81 8.22
CA ALA A 89 -6.74 1.49 8.89
C ALA A 89 -6.98 1.32 10.39
N ILE A 90 -6.63 0.15 10.93
CA ILE A 90 -6.63 -0.11 12.37
C ILE A 90 -5.20 -0.06 12.87
N ARG A 91 -4.95 0.85 13.83
CA ARG A 91 -3.61 0.97 14.44
C ARG A 91 -3.29 -0.29 15.23
N THR A 92 -2.15 -0.89 14.92
CA THR A 92 -1.54 -1.96 15.69
C THR A 92 -0.37 -1.42 16.53
N ALA A 93 0.34 -2.29 17.24
CA ALA A 93 1.47 -1.88 18.07
C ALA A 93 2.54 -1.12 17.26
N LYS A 94 3.34 -0.28 17.94
CA LYS A 94 4.53 0.38 17.35
C LYS A 94 4.29 1.33 16.16
N ASN A 95 3.08 1.90 16.02
CA ASN A 95 2.65 2.75 14.89
C ASN A 95 2.60 2.00 13.54
N CYS A 96 2.22 0.74 13.59
CA CYS A 96 1.87 -0.08 12.44
C CYS A 96 0.35 -0.06 12.22
N TYR A 97 -0.13 -0.48 11.05
CA TYR A 97 -1.56 -0.44 10.71
C TYR A 97 -1.96 -1.65 9.88
N ASP A 98 -3.12 -2.23 10.19
CA ASP A 98 -3.77 -3.21 9.34
C ASP A 98 -4.87 -2.53 8.51
N ILE A 99 -5.01 -2.95 7.25
CA ILE A 99 -6.11 -2.51 6.38
C ILE A 99 -7.24 -3.52 6.47
N ILE A 100 -8.44 -3.05 6.84
CA ILE A 100 -9.64 -3.87 6.94
C ILE A 100 -10.67 -3.35 5.93
N ARG A 101 -11.24 -4.25 5.13
CA ARG A 101 -12.41 -3.96 4.28
C ARG A 101 -13.65 -3.88 5.17
N ASN A 102 -14.43 -2.81 5.05
CA ASN A 102 -15.73 -2.70 5.70
C ASN A 102 -16.79 -3.27 4.74
N ASP A 103 -17.66 -4.13 5.26
CA ASP A 103 -18.87 -4.59 4.59
C ASP A 103 -19.98 -3.53 4.61
#